data_AF-A0A316S2W0-F1
#
_entry.id   AF-A0A316S2W0-F1
#
_cell.length_a   1.000
_cell.length_b   1.000
_cell.length_c   1.000
_cell.angle_alpha   90.00
_cell.angle_beta   90.00
_cell.angle_gamma   90.00
#
_symmetry.space_group_name_H-M   'P 1'
#
loop_
_entity.id
_entity.type
_entity.pdbx_description
1 polymer ?
#
loop_
_entity_poly.entity_id
_entity_poly.type
_entity_poly.pdbx_seq_one_letter_code
_entity_poly.pdbx_strand_id
1 'polypeptide(L)'
;MRMLRYAAAALAVLLLLAALPACSGESEVPKGYQYATCAGEYFRLFVPTQWTVNTGSGVSGAYITIDTTVTMRQVVFTPEDASTDSEETVSGTDGGDSGAGGNTLEAFRQAYVREIGALHDYAETDPPLATTVDGYRAILLRYTARIAGTVYRFRQVLCKVEGRFYVYSYSAPADRFDTYADIAEEIQEEIRFYHTPYEGSAATRKIPEDANAPEGMKLVSTDAVAFRFYVPLAWETDMENSANLVYVTEADGSRSNVTMIGYMPEDEGFSIDDYWEMCRMQYEDALPSFTVLSADAEGEPGGEAGKIGDRQAKLYTYTYRMGGYTYKVRQAVCTYSTMVYTVTYTALETHFDSHLADVDAMQAAVVFRSPFKKG
;
A
#
# COMPACT_ATOMS: atom_id res chain seq x y z
N MET A 1 -21.94 27.85 -58.56
CA MET A 1 -20.67 27.85 -57.79
C MET A 1 -20.68 28.69 -56.50
N ARG A 2 -21.51 29.73 -56.33
CA ARG A 2 -21.61 30.46 -55.04
C ARG A 2 -22.44 29.74 -53.96
N MET A 3 -23.52 29.03 -54.33
CA MET A 3 -24.34 28.29 -53.36
C MET A 3 -23.63 27.08 -52.70
N LEU A 4 -22.67 26.45 -53.38
CA LEU A 4 -21.89 25.34 -52.81
C LEU A 4 -20.92 25.79 -51.69
N ARG A 5 -20.47 27.06 -51.72
CA ARG A 5 -19.56 27.62 -50.70
C ARG A 5 -20.29 27.98 -49.40
N TYR A 6 -21.55 28.38 -49.49
CA TYR A 6 -22.39 28.63 -48.31
C TYR A 6 -22.92 27.33 -47.70
N ALA A 7 -23.17 26.29 -48.50
CA ALA A 7 -23.52 24.97 -48.00
C ALA A 7 -22.36 24.32 -47.24
N ALA A 8 -21.12 24.44 -47.73
CA ALA A 8 -19.93 23.93 -47.03
C ALA A 8 -19.61 24.70 -45.73
N ALA A 9 -19.82 26.03 -45.73
CA ALA A 9 -19.64 26.85 -44.52
C ALA A 9 -20.73 26.60 -43.47
N ALA A 10 -21.99 26.41 -43.88
CA ALA A 10 -23.08 26.05 -42.99
C ALA A 10 -22.91 24.64 -42.40
N LEU A 11 -22.43 23.68 -43.20
CA LEU A 11 -22.14 22.32 -42.73
C LEU A 11 -20.94 22.29 -41.77
N ALA A 12 -19.92 23.12 -41.99
CA ALA A 12 -18.78 23.26 -41.07
C ALA A 12 -19.17 23.92 -39.74
N VAL A 13 -20.09 24.90 -39.75
CA VAL A 13 -20.62 25.52 -38.53
C VAL A 13 -21.59 24.59 -37.79
N LEU A 14 -22.38 23.78 -38.50
CA LEU A 14 -23.22 22.73 -37.91
C LEU A 14 -22.40 21.56 -37.35
N LEU A 15 -21.25 21.21 -37.95
CA LEU A 15 -20.31 20.22 -37.41
C LEU A 15 -19.50 20.76 -36.23
N LEU A 16 -19.24 22.08 -36.17
CA LEU A 16 -18.65 22.76 -35.00
C LEU A 16 -19.65 22.91 -33.85
N LEU A 17 -20.95 23.02 -34.14
CA LEU A 17 -22.03 23.04 -33.13
C LEU A 17 -22.46 21.64 -32.66
N ALA A 18 -22.14 20.58 -33.42
CA ALA A 18 -22.31 19.18 -33.01
C ALA A 18 -21.09 18.61 -32.24
N ALA A 19 -20.03 19.39 -32.04
CA ALA A 19 -18.85 19.01 -31.26
C ALA A 19 -18.93 19.36 -29.76
N LEU A 20 -20.10 19.78 -29.27
CA LEU A 20 -20.42 19.93 -27.85
C LEU A 20 -21.81 19.28 -27.65
N PRO A 21 -21.90 18.08 -27.05
CA PRO A 21 -21.25 17.72 -25.80
C PRO A 21 -20.50 16.39 -25.92
N ALA A 22 -19.17 16.41 -26.00
CA ALA A 22 -18.41 15.35 -25.35
C ALA A 22 -18.58 15.63 -23.85
N CYS A 23 -19.39 14.79 -23.20
CA CYS A 23 -19.85 14.93 -21.82
C CYS A 23 -18.90 15.76 -20.95
N SER A 24 -19.35 16.95 -20.56
CA SER A 24 -19.16 17.36 -19.17
C SER A 24 -19.87 16.29 -18.33
N GLY A 25 -19.18 15.16 -18.09
CA GLY A 25 -19.56 14.33 -16.96
C GLY A 25 -19.61 15.30 -15.80
N GLU A 26 -20.75 15.38 -15.12
CA GLU A 26 -20.74 15.83 -13.74
C GLU A 26 -19.50 15.22 -13.11
N SER A 27 -18.68 16.06 -12.48
CA SER A 27 -17.48 15.61 -11.78
C SER A 27 -17.83 14.29 -11.08
N GLU A 28 -17.21 13.17 -11.48
CA GLU A 28 -17.40 11.87 -10.82
C GLU A 28 -17.12 11.97 -9.31
N VAL A 29 -16.39 13.02 -8.91
CA VAL A 29 -16.18 13.41 -7.54
C VAL A 29 -17.37 14.20 -7.00
N PRO A 30 -18.01 13.74 -5.90
CA PRO A 30 -19.07 14.47 -5.21
C PRO A 30 -18.66 15.90 -4.86
N LYS A 31 -19.64 16.80 -4.82
CA LYS A 31 -19.37 18.22 -4.52
C LYS A 31 -18.76 18.38 -3.13
N GLY A 32 -17.59 19.01 -3.05
CA GLY A 32 -16.87 19.23 -1.80
C GLY A 32 -15.89 18.11 -1.44
N TYR A 33 -15.82 17.06 -2.27
CA TYR A 33 -14.91 15.93 -2.11
C TYR A 33 -13.73 16.00 -3.11
N GLN A 34 -12.75 15.13 -2.91
CA GLN A 34 -11.59 14.88 -3.76
C GLN A 34 -11.27 13.37 -3.78
N TYR A 35 -10.58 12.89 -4.81
CA TYR A 35 -10.14 11.49 -4.88
C TYR A 35 -9.07 11.17 -3.83
N ALA A 36 -9.25 10.06 -3.14
CA ALA A 36 -8.27 9.45 -2.24
C ALA A 36 -7.94 8.00 -2.65
N THR A 37 -8.05 7.70 -3.94
CA THR A 37 -7.87 6.35 -4.49
C THR A 37 -6.48 6.19 -5.13
N CYS A 38 -5.82 5.06 -4.88
CA CYS A 38 -4.60 4.66 -5.58
C CYS A 38 -4.90 4.14 -6.98
N ALA A 39 -3.99 4.38 -7.94
CA ALA A 39 -4.10 3.77 -9.26
C ALA A 39 -4.04 2.24 -9.15
N GLY A 40 -4.80 1.53 -9.98
CA GLY A 40 -4.94 0.07 -9.96
C GLY A 40 -6.14 -0.44 -9.14
N GLU A 41 -6.76 0.41 -8.32
CA GLU A 41 -7.85 -0.02 -7.44
C GLU A 41 -9.22 -0.08 -8.15
N TYR A 42 -10.02 -1.09 -7.80
CA TYR A 42 -11.36 -1.29 -8.38
C TYR A 42 -12.49 -0.58 -7.62
N PHE A 43 -12.13 0.32 -6.72
CA PHE A 43 -13.04 1.22 -6.03
C PHE A 43 -12.68 2.68 -6.30
N ARG A 44 -13.56 3.60 -5.91
CA ARG A 44 -13.27 5.03 -5.78
C ARG A 44 -13.61 5.44 -4.35
N LEU A 45 -12.58 5.84 -3.62
CA LEU A 45 -12.67 6.51 -2.34
C LEU A 45 -12.62 8.02 -2.58
N PHE A 46 -13.61 8.72 -2.05
CA PHE A 46 -13.68 10.17 -2.06
C PHE A 46 -13.64 10.68 -0.62
N VAL A 47 -12.89 11.74 -0.37
CA VAL A 47 -12.80 12.37 0.95
C VAL A 47 -13.10 13.86 0.83
N PRO A 48 -13.58 14.53 1.89
CA PRO A 48 -13.79 15.97 1.83
C PRO A 48 -12.49 16.73 1.49
N THR A 49 -12.63 17.84 0.78
CA THR A 49 -11.51 18.70 0.35
C THR A 49 -10.65 19.25 1.50
N GLN A 50 -11.18 19.25 2.72
CA GLN A 50 -10.46 19.64 3.94
C GLN A 50 -9.51 18.55 4.46
N TRP A 51 -9.64 17.30 4.02
CA TRP A 51 -8.75 16.20 4.40
C TRP A 51 -7.50 16.21 3.51
N THR A 52 -6.38 15.76 4.06
CA THR A 52 -5.13 15.60 3.31
C THR A 52 -5.08 14.20 2.72
N VAL A 53 -5.12 14.11 1.38
CA VAL A 53 -5.05 12.83 0.66
C VAL A 53 -3.67 12.20 0.83
N ASN A 54 -3.65 10.91 1.10
CA ASN A 54 -2.44 10.12 1.25
C ASN A 54 -2.53 8.82 0.44
N THR A 55 -2.17 8.91 -0.84
CA THR A 55 -2.09 7.77 -1.77
C THR A 55 -0.64 7.42 -2.15
N GLY A 56 0.36 8.08 -1.53
CA GLY A 56 1.77 7.90 -1.87
C GLY A 56 2.36 6.55 -1.44
N SER A 57 1.72 5.86 -0.51
CA SER A 57 2.16 4.56 0.02
C SER A 57 1.56 3.35 -0.70
N GLY A 58 0.69 3.56 -1.70
CA GLY A 58 -0.11 2.50 -2.30
C GLY A 58 -1.37 2.14 -1.53
N VAL A 59 -1.63 2.78 -0.38
CA VAL A 59 -2.90 2.67 0.34
C VAL A 59 -3.82 3.82 -0.06
N SER A 60 -5.05 3.50 -0.46
CA SER A 60 -6.05 4.54 -0.74
C SER A 60 -6.54 5.14 0.57
N GLY A 61 -6.36 6.45 0.78
CA GLY A 61 -6.76 7.05 2.04
C GLY A 61 -6.47 8.54 2.17
N ALA A 62 -6.85 9.08 3.31
CA ALA A 62 -6.61 10.46 3.68
C ALA A 62 -6.59 10.61 5.21
N TYR A 63 -6.13 11.75 5.68
CA TYR A 63 -6.11 12.09 7.09
C TYR A 63 -6.52 13.56 7.31
N ILE A 64 -7.18 13.83 8.44
CA ILE A 64 -7.49 15.21 8.87
C ILE A 64 -6.48 15.71 9.90
N THR A 65 -5.99 14.79 10.72
CA THR A 65 -4.80 14.90 11.56
C THR A 65 -4.00 13.61 11.40
N ILE A 66 -2.70 13.60 11.69
CA ILE A 66 -1.85 12.42 11.44
C ILE A 66 -2.38 11.12 12.09
N ASP A 67 -3.08 11.24 13.21
CA ASP A 67 -3.71 10.16 13.98
C ASP A 67 -5.19 9.92 13.66
N THR A 68 -5.83 10.74 12.81
CA THR A 68 -7.24 10.59 12.43
C THR A 68 -7.34 10.36 10.93
N THR A 69 -7.58 9.11 10.56
CA THR A 69 -7.40 8.63 9.18
C THR A 69 -8.62 7.87 8.67
N VAL A 70 -8.79 7.92 7.34
CA VAL A 70 -9.66 7.03 6.58
C VAL A 70 -8.83 6.30 5.54
N THR A 71 -9.03 4.99 5.42
CA THR A 71 -8.34 4.18 4.42
C THR A 71 -9.30 3.18 3.78
N MET A 72 -9.01 2.78 2.56
CA MET A 72 -9.65 1.65 1.89
C MET A 72 -8.58 0.82 1.19
N ARG A 73 -8.69 -0.50 1.29
CA ARG A 73 -7.78 -1.43 0.61
C ARG A 73 -8.50 -2.69 0.16
N GLN A 74 -8.05 -3.26 -0.94
CA GLN A 74 -8.32 -4.66 -1.24
C GLN A 74 -7.49 -5.56 -0.29
N VAL A 75 -8.09 -6.62 0.23
CA VAL A 75 -7.40 -7.64 1.03
C VAL A 75 -7.43 -8.95 0.25
N VAL A 76 -6.25 -9.56 0.07
CA VAL A 76 -6.14 -10.90 -0.48
C VAL A 76 -6.52 -11.87 0.62
N PHE A 77 -7.51 -12.71 0.35
CA PHE A 77 -8.00 -13.72 1.28
C PHE A 77 -8.21 -15.02 0.52
N THR A 78 -7.68 -16.10 1.06
CA THR A 78 -7.80 -17.45 0.55
C THR A 78 -8.65 -18.29 1.50
N PRO A 79 -9.37 -19.32 1.01
CA PRO A 79 -10.13 -20.21 1.87
C PRO A 79 -9.30 -20.93 2.96
N GLU A 80 -7.97 -21.03 2.79
CA GLU A 80 -7.06 -21.59 3.79
C GLU A 80 -6.91 -20.66 5.01
N ASP A 81 -7.04 -19.34 4.82
CA ASP A 81 -7.06 -18.35 5.91
C ASP A 81 -8.30 -18.51 6.81
N ALA A 82 -9.37 -19.15 6.28
CA ALA A 82 -10.55 -19.47 7.04
C ALA A 82 -10.36 -20.68 7.97
N SER A 83 -9.45 -21.61 7.66
CA SER A 83 -9.48 -22.99 8.15
C SER A 83 -8.58 -23.29 9.36
N THR A 84 -8.57 -22.42 10.36
CA THR A 84 -8.03 -22.75 11.68
C THR A 84 -9.07 -22.45 12.75
N ASP A 85 -9.59 -23.54 13.34
CA ASP A 85 -10.48 -23.62 14.49
C ASP A 85 -11.82 -22.86 14.43
N SER A 86 -12.85 -23.52 13.88
CA SER A 86 -14.15 -23.67 14.57
C SER A 86 -15.10 -24.56 13.76
N GLU A 87 -15.34 -25.78 14.25
CA GLU A 87 -16.59 -26.50 14.01
C GLU A 87 -17.72 -25.77 14.76
N GLU A 88 -18.18 -24.64 14.25
CA GLU A 88 -19.50 -24.13 14.62
C GLU A 88 -20.31 -23.91 13.35
N THR A 89 -21.11 -24.93 13.03
CA THR A 89 -22.23 -24.81 12.10
C THR A 89 -23.21 -23.79 12.65
N VAL A 90 -23.07 -22.53 12.23
CA VAL A 90 -24.16 -21.55 12.34
C VAL A 90 -25.19 -21.91 11.29
N SER A 91 -26.20 -22.68 11.71
CA SER A 91 -27.43 -22.86 10.94
C SER A 91 -28.24 -21.56 10.99
N GLY A 92 -27.92 -20.62 10.10
CA GLY A 92 -28.72 -19.45 9.79
C GLY A 92 -29.23 -19.54 8.36
N THR A 93 -30.49 -19.92 8.19
CA THR A 93 -31.22 -19.73 6.94
C THR A 93 -31.37 -18.23 6.70
N ASP A 94 -30.64 -17.68 5.72
CA ASP A 94 -31.12 -16.58 4.89
C ASP A 94 -30.33 -16.54 3.57
N GLY A 95 -31.08 -16.46 2.48
CA GLY A 95 -30.63 -16.79 1.13
C GLY A 95 -29.56 -15.85 0.58
N GLY A 96 -28.65 -16.46 -0.21
CA GLY A 96 -27.90 -15.73 -1.23
C GLY A 96 -26.37 -15.73 -1.13
N ASP A 97 -25.72 -16.83 -0.73
CA ASP A 97 -24.37 -17.16 -1.25
C ASP A 97 -24.07 -18.66 -1.00
N SER A 98 -24.63 -19.53 -1.83
CA SER A 98 -24.36 -20.98 -1.77
C SER A 98 -23.11 -21.34 -2.60
N GLY A 99 -22.00 -20.66 -2.34
CA GLY A 99 -20.68 -21.04 -2.83
C GLY A 99 -20.06 -22.07 -1.88
N ALA A 100 -20.01 -23.33 -2.29
CA ALA A 100 -19.25 -24.35 -1.57
C ALA A 100 -17.75 -24.01 -1.63
N GLY A 101 -17.19 -23.53 -0.52
CA GLY A 101 -15.77 -23.19 -0.34
C GLY A 101 -15.64 -21.94 0.50
N GLY A 102 -14.70 -21.91 1.46
CA GLY A 102 -14.53 -20.87 2.49
C GLY A 102 -14.24 -19.42 2.03
N ASN A 103 -14.61 -19.05 0.81
CA ASN A 103 -14.52 -17.71 0.23
C ASN A 103 -15.82 -16.92 0.45
N THR A 104 -16.30 -16.79 1.69
CA THR A 104 -17.50 -15.99 2.02
C THR A 104 -17.11 -14.72 2.78
N LEU A 105 -17.98 -13.71 2.77
CA LEU A 105 -17.77 -12.49 3.56
C LEU A 105 -17.67 -12.78 5.06
N GLU A 106 -18.39 -13.79 5.55
CA GLU A 106 -18.35 -14.21 6.95
C GLU A 106 -17.04 -14.93 7.30
N ALA A 107 -16.57 -15.82 6.43
CA ALA A 107 -15.27 -16.47 6.62
C ALA A 107 -14.13 -15.45 6.62
N PHE A 108 -14.18 -14.47 5.70
CA PHE A 108 -13.24 -13.35 5.69
C PHE A 108 -13.31 -12.54 7.00
N ARG A 109 -14.51 -12.20 7.49
CA ARG A 109 -14.69 -11.50 8.76
C ARG A 109 -14.05 -12.26 9.91
N GLN A 110 -14.27 -13.56 10.01
CA GLN A 110 -13.71 -14.38 11.09
C GLN A 110 -12.17 -14.36 11.07
N ALA A 111 -11.56 -14.56 9.90
CA ALA A 111 -10.11 -14.47 9.76
C ALA A 111 -9.58 -13.07 10.08
N TYR A 112 -10.25 -12.03 9.58
CA TYR A 112 -9.86 -10.64 9.82
C TYR A 112 -9.97 -10.24 11.30
N VAL A 113 -11.03 -10.69 12.00
CA VAL A 113 -11.20 -10.45 13.44
C VAL A 113 -10.10 -11.16 14.25
N ARG A 114 -9.66 -12.36 13.85
CA ARG A 114 -8.52 -13.02 14.49
C ARG A 114 -7.23 -12.20 14.35
N GLU A 115 -6.99 -11.64 13.16
CA GLU A 115 -5.82 -10.79 12.89
C GLU A 115 -5.82 -9.54 13.77
N ILE A 116 -6.91 -8.77 13.79
CA ILE A 116 -7.00 -7.55 14.61
C ILE A 116 -7.13 -7.84 16.11
N GLY A 117 -7.62 -9.03 16.48
CA GLY A 117 -7.70 -9.49 17.87
C GLY A 117 -6.33 -9.72 18.52
N ALA A 118 -5.26 -9.82 17.71
CA ALA A 118 -3.89 -9.86 18.20
C ALA A 118 -3.33 -8.49 18.60
N LEU A 119 -4.08 -7.40 18.38
CA LEU A 119 -3.66 -6.05 18.79
C LEU A 119 -3.68 -5.90 20.32
N HIS A 120 -2.77 -5.09 20.84
CA HIS A 120 -2.68 -4.79 22.27
C HIS A 120 -3.93 -4.05 22.76
N ASP A 121 -4.47 -4.44 23.93
CA ASP A 121 -5.73 -3.92 24.48
C ASP A 121 -6.92 -3.94 23.49
N TYR A 122 -6.98 -4.94 22.59
CA TYR A 122 -8.14 -5.13 21.72
C TYR A 122 -9.42 -5.37 22.54
N ALA A 123 -10.48 -4.63 22.20
CA ALA A 123 -11.81 -4.88 22.74
C ALA A 123 -12.89 -4.50 21.72
N GLU A 124 -13.76 -5.44 21.38
CA GLU A 124 -14.98 -5.16 20.60
C GLU A 124 -15.91 -4.25 21.41
N THR A 125 -16.35 -3.15 20.81
CA THR A 125 -17.24 -2.20 21.48
C THR A 125 -18.70 -2.48 21.21
N ASP A 126 -19.02 -3.08 20.05
CA ASP A 126 -20.37 -3.44 19.62
C ASP A 126 -20.33 -4.77 18.84
N PRO A 127 -21.44 -5.53 18.84
CA PRO A 127 -21.56 -6.69 17.96
C PRO A 127 -21.49 -6.27 16.48
N PRO A 128 -20.96 -7.12 15.57
CA PRO A 128 -20.94 -6.83 14.13
C PRO A 128 -22.33 -6.48 13.59
N LEU A 129 -22.40 -5.44 12.76
CA LEU A 129 -23.66 -4.98 12.17
C LEU A 129 -23.66 -5.19 10.66
N ALA A 130 -24.81 -5.61 10.10
CA ALA A 130 -24.99 -5.61 8.66
C ALA A 130 -25.11 -4.18 8.13
N THR A 131 -24.44 -3.89 7.02
CA THR A 131 -24.49 -2.59 6.32
C THR A 131 -24.33 -2.80 4.82
N THR A 132 -24.21 -1.73 4.05
CA THR A 132 -23.92 -1.78 2.62
C THR A 132 -22.82 -0.79 2.23
N VAL A 133 -22.13 -1.10 1.15
CA VAL A 133 -21.23 -0.18 0.44
C VAL A 133 -21.55 -0.30 -1.04
N ASP A 134 -21.97 0.80 -1.67
CA ASP A 134 -22.40 0.82 -3.07
C ASP A 134 -23.43 -0.27 -3.43
N GLY A 135 -24.37 -0.52 -2.50
CA GLY A 135 -25.40 -1.57 -2.66
C GLY A 135 -24.93 -3.01 -2.40
N TYR A 136 -23.63 -3.26 -2.26
CA TYR A 136 -23.11 -4.57 -1.86
C TYR A 136 -23.27 -4.79 -0.37
N ARG A 137 -23.58 -6.03 0.03
CA ARG A 137 -23.63 -6.43 1.43
C ARG A 137 -22.25 -6.23 2.08
N ALA A 138 -22.26 -5.63 3.27
CA ALA A 138 -21.07 -5.38 4.06
C ALA A 138 -21.32 -5.67 5.54
N ILE A 139 -20.22 -5.80 6.31
CA ILE A 139 -20.23 -6.00 7.75
C ILE A 139 -19.44 -4.86 8.39
N LEU A 140 -20.06 -4.17 9.34
CA LEU A 140 -19.45 -3.13 10.14
C LEU A 140 -18.93 -3.70 11.45
N LEU A 141 -17.66 -3.46 11.74
CA LEU A 141 -16.97 -3.78 12.99
C LEU A 141 -16.62 -2.48 13.73
N ARG A 142 -16.75 -2.50 15.05
CA ARG A 142 -16.33 -1.43 15.94
C ARG A 142 -15.56 -1.98 17.13
N TYR A 143 -14.38 -1.45 17.37
CA TYR A 143 -13.50 -1.92 18.44
C TYR A 143 -12.56 -0.81 18.89
N THR A 144 -11.90 -1.03 20.02
CA THR A 144 -10.74 -0.26 20.48
C THR A 144 -9.49 -1.12 20.45
N ALA A 145 -8.34 -0.49 20.25
CA ALA A 145 -7.04 -1.10 20.50
C ALA A 145 -6.05 -0.02 20.94
N ARG A 146 -4.98 -0.42 21.65
CA ARG A 146 -3.88 0.46 22.00
C ARG A 146 -2.76 0.33 20.97
N ILE A 147 -2.37 1.46 20.41
CA ILE A 147 -1.28 1.60 19.44
C ILE A 147 -0.34 2.68 19.97
N ALA A 148 0.95 2.35 20.11
CA ALA A 148 1.99 3.25 20.64
C ALA A 148 1.57 4.01 21.92
N GLY A 149 0.91 3.34 22.87
CA GLY A 149 0.45 3.94 24.12
C GLY A 149 -0.89 4.69 24.04
N THR A 150 -1.37 5.03 22.85
CA THR A 150 -2.65 5.73 22.62
C THR A 150 -3.78 4.72 22.40
N VAL A 151 -4.94 4.94 23.03
CA VAL A 151 -6.15 4.12 22.77
C VAL A 151 -6.87 4.70 21.56
N TYR A 152 -6.98 3.90 20.51
CA TYR A 152 -7.72 4.22 19.31
C TYR A 152 -9.08 3.54 19.32
N ARG A 153 -10.06 4.20 18.68
CA ARG A 153 -11.33 3.61 18.28
C ARG A 153 -11.31 3.38 16.77
N PHE A 154 -11.91 2.28 16.34
CA PHE A 154 -11.97 1.85 14.96
C PHE A 154 -13.41 1.62 14.53
N ARG A 155 -13.71 2.03 13.29
CA ARG A 155 -14.92 1.68 12.55
C ARG A 155 -14.47 1.12 11.21
N GLN A 156 -14.65 -0.19 11.02
CA GLN A 156 -14.20 -0.88 9.82
C GLN A 156 -15.35 -1.57 9.10
N VAL A 157 -15.41 -1.40 7.79
CA VAL A 157 -16.46 -1.98 6.94
C VAL A 157 -15.83 -2.96 5.99
N LEU A 158 -16.22 -4.23 6.13
CA LEU A 158 -15.76 -5.35 5.34
C LEU A 158 -16.81 -5.63 4.27
N CYS A 159 -16.39 -5.75 3.01
CA CYS A 159 -17.29 -6.14 1.93
C CYS A 159 -16.60 -7.05 0.93
N LYS A 160 -17.42 -7.81 0.19
CA LYS A 160 -16.97 -8.68 -0.90
C LYS A 160 -17.64 -8.21 -2.17
N VAL A 161 -16.85 -7.87 -3.18
CA VAL A 161 -17.31 -7.40 -4.49
C VAL A 161 -16.61 -8.21 -5.57
N GLU A 162 -17.39 -8.91 -6.39
CA GLU A 162 -16.88 -9.72 -7.52
C GLU A 162 -15.75 -10.68 -7.14
N GLY A 163 -15.82 -11.27 -5.94
CA GLY A 163 -14.81 -12.22 -5.44
C GLY A 163 -13.59 -11.58 -4.78
N ARG A 164 -13.52 -10.25 -4.70
CA ARG A 164 -12.47 -9.51 -3.99
C ARG A 164 -12.98 -8.99 -2.65
N PHE A 165 -12.14 -9.01 -1.63
CA PHE A 165 -12.46 -8.49 -0.31
C PHE A 165 -11.88 -7.10 -0.13
N TYR A 166 -12.62 -6.22 0.52
CA TYR A 166 -12.19 -4.87 0.80
C TYR A 166 -12.46 -4.52 2.26
N VAL A 167 -11.58 -3.69 2.81
CA VAL A 167 -11.74 -3.09 4.13
C VAL A 167 -11.65 -1.59 3.99
N TYR A 168 -12.73 -0.90 4.33
CA TYR A 168 -12.72 0.52 4.65
C TYR A 168 -12.48 0.69 6.15
N SER A 169 -11.60 1.60 6.56
CA SER A 169 -11.28 1.85 7.95
C SER A 169 -11.32 3.34 8.26
N TYR A 170 -12.04 3.70 9.32
CA TYR A 170 -11.88 4.96 10.03
C TYR A 170 -11.26 4.68 11.39
N SER A 171 -10.18 5.39 11.72
CA SER A 171 -9.49 5.28 13.00
C SER A 171 -9.11 6.64 13.53
N ALA A 172 -9.27 6.81 14.84
CA ALA A 172 -8.89 8.03 15.56
C ALA A 172 -8.62 7.72 17.04
N PRO A 173 -7.83 8.56 17.74
CA PRO A 173 -7.74 8.50 19.19
C PRO A 173 -9.12 8.56 19.85
N ALA A 174 -9.32 7.80 20.92
CA ALA A 174 -10.63 7.59 21.53
C ALA A 174 -11.31 8.91 21.97
N ASP A 175 -10.53 9.91 22.37
CA ASP A 175 -10.99 11.25 22.79
C ASP A 175 -11.47 12.15 21.63
N ARG A 176 -11.07 11.83 20.40
CA ARG A 176 -11.40 12.60 19.18
C ARG A 176 -12.27 11.84 18.19
N PHE A 177 -12.46 10.54 18.37
CA PHE A 177 -13.17 9.69 17.42
C PHE A 177 -14.55 10.19 17.01
N ASP A 178 -15.37 10.64 17.95
CA ASP A 178 -16.74 11.09 17.64
C ASP A 178 -16.75 12.43 16.89
N THR A 179 -15.63 13.16 16.84
CA THR A 179 -15.52 14.46 16.13
C THR A 179 -15.70 14.31 14.62
N TYR A 180 -15.21 13.21 14.05
CA TYR A 180 -15.22 12.96 12.61
C TYR A 180 -15.95 11.67 12.22
N ALA A 181 -16.63 11.03 13.17
CA ALA A 181 -17.36 9.78 12.93
C ALA A 181 -18.42 9.95 11.83
N ASP A 182 -19.27 10.99 11.92
CA ASP A 182 -20.32 11.27 10.94
C ASP A 182 -19.72 11.48 9.53
N ILE A 183 -18.63 12.25 9.43
CA ILE A 183 -17.92 12.49 8.17
C ILE A 183 -17.34 11.18 7.62
N ALA A 184 -16.83 10.30 8.47
CA ALA A 184 -16.34 8.99 8.05
C ALA A 184 -17.47 8.07 7.57
N GLU A 185 -18.71 8.24 8.04
CA GLU A 185 -19.87 7.54 7.51
C GLU A 185 -20.26 8.10 6.14
N GLU A 186 -20.29 9.43 5.98
CA GLU A 186 -20.52 10.08 4.68
C GLU A 186 -19.47 9.64 3.63
N ILE A 187 -18.19 9.54 4.03
CA ILE A 187 -17.12 9.02 3.16
C ILE A 187 -17.41 7.58 2.72
N GLN A 188 -17.89 6.71 3.63
CA GLN A 188 -18.28 5.35 3.26
C GLN A 188 -19.42 5.35 2.24
N GLU A 189 -20.44 6.19 2.44
CA GLU A 189 -21.60 6.28 1.56
C GLU A 189 -21.25 6.74 0.15
N GLU A 190 -20.13 7.43 -0.04
CA GLU A 190 -19.63 7.85 -1.34
C GLU A 190 -18.71 6.82 -2.03
N ILE A 191 -18.34 5.72 -1.38
CA ILE A 191 -17.52 4.68 -2.02
C ILE A 191 -18.29 4.06 -3.19
N ARG A 192 -17.61 3.93 -4.33
CA ARG A 192 -18.16 3.31 -5.56
C ARG A 192 -17.23 2.22 -6.08
N PHE A 193 -17.76 1.10 -6.55
CA PHE A 193 -17.00 0.02 -7.19
C PHE A 193 -17.11 0.08 -8.72
N TYR A 194 -16.05 -0.34 -9.40
CA TYR A 194 -15.94 -0.31 -10.85
C TYR A 194 -15.32 -1.61 -11.37
N HIS A 195 -15.73 -2.03 -12.57
CA HIS A 195 -15.13 -3.19 -13.25
C HIS A 195 -13.75 -2.89 -13.85
N THR A 196 -13.41 -1.60 -13.99
CA THR A 196 -12.09 -1.15 -14.46
C THR A 196 -11.30 -0.51 -13.32
N PRO A 197 -9.99 -0.79 -13.23
CA PRO A 197 -9.16 -0.21 -12.19
C PRO A 197 -9.08 1.32 -12.37
N TYR A 198 -8.89 2.03 -11.27
CA TYR A 198 -8.65 3.47 -11.29
C TYR A 198 -7.34 3.75 -12.02
N GLU A 199 -7.39 4.57 -13.06
CA GLU A 199 -6.17 4.97 -13.77
C GLU A 199 -5.37 6.04 -13.01
N GLY A 200 -5.95 6.58 -11.92
CA GLY A 200 -5.41 7.72 -11.20
C GLY A 200 -6.06 9.04 -11.62
N SER A 201 -6.03 10.06 -10.76
CA SER A 201 -6.42 11.41 -11.18
C SER A 201 -5.32 11.96 -12.09
N ALA A 202 -5.55 12.94 -12.94
CA ALA A 202 -4.45 13.62 -13.65
C ALA A 202 -3.37 14.20 -12.68
N ALA A 203 -3.66 14.23 -11.37
CA ALA A 203 -2.74 14.55 -10.28
C ALA A 203 -1.92 13.36 -9.73
N THR A 204 -2.19 12.11 -10.11
CA THR A 204 -1.18 11.04 -10.09
C THR A 204 -0.21 11.27 -11.23
N ARG A 205 0.67 12.24 -10.95
CA ARG A 205 2.02 12.48 -11.44
C ARG A 205 2.39 11.64 -12.66
N LYS A 206 2.35 12.27 -13.83
CA LYS A 206 3.12 11.82 -15.00
C LYS A 206 4.54 11.50 -14.54
N ILE A 207 4.95 10.27 -14.74
CA ILE A 207 6.37 9.92 -14.79
C ILE A 207 6.96 10.85 -15.85
N PRO A 208 8.09 11.54 -15.59
CA PRO A 208 8.80 12.19 -16.67
C PRO A 208 8.96 11.17 -17.80
N GLU A 209 8.54 11.51 -19.01
CA GLU A 209 8.57 10.63 -20.20
C GLU A 209 9.99 10.07 -20.49
N ASP A 210 11.00 10.54 -19.74
CA ASP A 210 12.42 10.27 -19.92
C ASP A 210 13.00 9.18 -19.01
N ALA A 211 12.25 8.56 -18.09
CA ALA A 211 12.80 7.49 -17.24
C ALA A 211 12.77 6.11 -17.93
N ASN A 212 13.41 6.00 -19.09
CA ASN A 212 13.76 4.68 -19.63
C ASN A 212 14.49 3.90 -18.54
N ALA A 213 14.14 2.62 -18.36
CA ALA A 213 14.88 1.76 -17.44
C ALA A 213 16.39 1.87 -17.75
N PRO A 214 17.26 1.94 -16.72
CA PRO A 214 18.70 1.91 -16.94
C PRO A 214 19.07 0.74 -17.86
N GLU A 215 20.12 0.92 -18.66
CA GLU A 215 20.58 -0.12 -19.57
C GLU A 215 20.80 -1.44 -18.81
N GLY A 216 20.25 -2.53 -19.34
CA GLY A 216 20.35 -3.86 -18.71
C GLY A 216 19.38 -4.11 -17.54
N MET A 217 18.47 -3.18 -17.24
CA MET A 217 17.47 -3.33 -16.17
C MET A 217 16.04 -3.34 -16.68
N LYS A 218 15.15 -3.94 -15.89
CA LYS A 218 13.68 -3.91 -16.05
C LYS A 218 13.04 -3.26 -14.84
N LEU A 219 11.93 -2.57 -15.09
CA LEU A 219 11.07 -2.02 -14.05
C LEU A 219 10.26 -3.13 -13.38
N VAL A 220 10.22 -3.15 -12.04
CA VAL A 220 9.44 -4.13 -11.28
C VAL A 220 8.38 -3.51 -10.36
N SER A 221 8.59 -2.26 -9.93
CA SER A 221 7.58 -1.52 -9.18
C SER A 221 6.42 -1.07 -10.07
N THR A 222 5.21 -1.16 -9.55
CA THR A 222 4.00 -0.71 -10.24
C THR A 222 3.79 0.80 -10.14
N ASP A 223 2.71 1.29 -10.76
CA ASP A 223 2.27 2.68 -10.60
C ASP A 223 1.64 3.03 -9.26
N ALA A 224 1.40 2.03 -8.41
CA ALA A 224 0.78 2.19 -7.10
C ALA A 224 1.76 2.66 -6.00
N VAL A 225 3.08 2.52 -6.18
CA VAL A 225 4.08 2.89 -5.16
C VAL A 225 4.80 4.20 -5.48
N ALA A 226 5.24 4.95 -4.47
CA ALA A 226 5.91 6.25 -4.63
C ALA A 226 7.32 6.20 -5.25
N PHE A 227 7.78 5.06 -5.73
CA PHE A 227 9.09 4.90 -6.34
C PHE A 227 9.00 4.13 -7.66
N ARG A 228 10.06 4.25 -8.46
CA ARG A 228 10.41 3.31 -9.53
C ARG A 228 11.59 2.48 -9.04
N PHE A 229 11.43 1.16 -9.05
CA PHE A 229 12.44 0.19 -8.69
C PHE A 229 12.79 -0.66 -9.90
N TYR A 230 14.08 -0.68 -10.24
CA TYR A 230 14.61 -1.36 -11.42
C TYR A 230 15.59 -2.43 -10.98
N VAL A 231 15.56 -3.57 -11.67
CA VAL A 231 16.45 -4.72 -11.39
C VAL A 231 17.09 -5.23 -12.68
N PRO A 232 18.28 -5.86 -12.61
CA PRO A 232 18.91 -6.43 -13.80
C PRO A 232 17.99 -7.43 -14.49
N LEU A 233 18.06 -7.49 -15.82
CA LEU A 233 17.24 -8.39 -16.64
C LEU A 233 17.40 -9.88 -16.25
N ALA A 234 18.58 -10.23 -15.75
CA ALA A 234 18.93 -11.59 -15.33
C ALA A 234 18.28 -12.03 -14.00
N TRP A 235 17.80 -11.10 -13.19
CA TRP A 235 17.13 -11.42 -11.93
C TRP A 235 15.66 -11.78 -12.17
N GLU A 236 15.14 -12.74 -11.41
CA GLU A 236 13.74 -13.15 -11.48
C GLU A 236 12.87 -12.33 -10.53
N THR A 237 11.59 -12.20 -10.87
CA THR A 237 10.62 -11.38 -10.15
C THR A 237 9.46 -12.26 -9.72
N ASP A 238 9.18 -12.30 -8.43
CA ASP A 238 7.94 -12.89 -7.92
C ASP A 238 6.88 -11.78 -7.85
N MET A 239 6.02 -11.73 -8.86
CA MET A 239 4.93 -10.73 -8.95
C MET A 239 3.65 -11.21 -8.24
N GLU A 240 3.61 -12.44 -7.71
CA GLU A 240 2.46 -12.97 -6.97
C GLU A 240 2.50 -12.53 -5.50
N ASN A 241 3.70 -12.32 -4.94
CA ASN A 241 3.89 -11.70 -3.63
C ASN A 241 3.92 -10.17 -3.77
N SER A 242 2.94 -9.50 -3.16
CA SER A 242 2.66 -8.06 -3.20
C SER A 242 3.76 -7.11 -2.67
N ALA A 243 4.97 -7.62 -2.44
CA ALA A 243 6.07 -6.94 -1.76
C ALA A 243 7.31 -6.74 -2.64
N ASN A 244 7.17 -6.38 -3.93
CA ASN A 244 8.29 -6.04 -4.83
C ASN A 244 9.55 -6.93 -4.65
N LEU A 245 9.34 -8.25 -4.49
CA LEU A 245 10.39 -9.21 -4.17
C LEU A 245 11.06 -9.64 -5.48
N VAL A 246 12.38 -9.45 -5.53
CA VAL A 246 13.21 -9.85 -6.67
C VAL A 246 14.28 -10.80 -6.17
N TYR A 247 14.52 -11.90 -6.86
CA TYR A 247 15.47 -12.92 -6.42
C TYR A 247 16.34 -13.42 -7.58
N VAL A 248 17.53 -13.90 -7.26
CA VAL A 248 18.36 -14.65 -8.20
C VAL A 248 17.86 -16.09 -8.20
N THR A 249 17.73 -16.67 -9.40
CA THR A 249 17.18 -18.03 -9.60
C THR A 249 17.82 -19.05 -8.66
N GLU A 250 17.04 -20.05 -8.21
CA GLU A 250 17.54 -21.17 -7.38
C GLU A 250 18.77 -21.87 -7.99
N ALA A 251 18.94 -21.81 -9.32
CA ALA A 251 20.06 -22.39 -10.04
C ALA A 251 21.42 -21.72 -9.76
N ASP A 252 21.44 -20.46 -9.30
CA ASP A 252 22.66 -19.75 -8.87
C ASP A 252 23.15 -20.20 -7.48
N GLY A 253 22.29 -20.87 -6.69
CA GLY A 253 22.63 -21.40 -5.38
C GLY A 253 22.91 -20.34 -4.29
N SER A 254 22.96 -19.05 -4.64
CA SER A 254 23.28 -17.96 -3.70
C SER A 254 22.15 -17.61 -2.72
N ARG A 255 20.90 -18.00 -3.06
CA ARG A 255 19.67 -17.60 -2.37
C ARG A 255 19.54 -16.07 -2.22
N SER A 256 20.09 -15.34 -3.18
CA SER A 256 20.12 -13.89 -3.20
C SER A 256 18.74 -13.32 -3.51
N ASN A 257 18.27 -12.38 -2.70
CA ASN A 257 17.05 -11.62 -2.97
C ASN A 257 17.18 -10.17 -2.55
N VAL A 258 16.43 -9.30 -3.22
CA VAL A 258 16.28 -7.89 -2.92
C VAL A 258 14.79 -7.57 -2.80
N THR A 259 14.41 -6.88 -1.73
CA THR A 259 13.07 -6.31 -1.57
C THR A 259 13.15 -4.79 -1.47
N MET A 260 12.10 -4.10 -1.92
CA MET A 260 11.89 -2.69 -1.60
C MET A 260 10.49 -2.49 -1.01
N ILE A 261 10.46 -2.03 0.24
CA ILE A 261 9.22 -1.82 1.01
C ILE A 261 9.13 -0.38 1.52
N GLY A 262 7.90 0.09 1.72
CA GLY A 262 7.61 1.34 2.40
C GLY A 262 6.93 1.07 3.74
N TYR A 263 7.33 1.80 4.77
CA TYR A 263 6.75 1.80 6.11
C TYR A 263 6.23 3.20 6.43
N MET A 264 5.02 3.28 6.98
CA MET A 264 4.46 4.52 7.51
C MET A 264 4.68 4.53 9.03
N PRO A 265 5.54 5.44 9.54
CA PRO A 265 5.65 5.65 10.97
C PRO A 265 4.36 6.19 11.58
N GLU A 266 4.11 5.83 12.82
CA GLU A 266 2.95 6.26 13.60
C GLU A 266 3.16 7.65 14.25
N ASP A 267 4.42 8.02 14.52
CA ASP A 267 4.80 9.25 15.21
C ASP A 267 5.34 10.33 14.27
N GLU A 268 5.01 11.60 14.55
CA GLU A 268 5.66 12.74 13.93
C GLU A 268 7.13 12.82 14.34
N GLY A 269 8.03 12.96 13.36
CA GLY A 269 9.47 13.08 13.62
C GLY A 269 10.20 11.74 13.74
N PHE A 270 9.52 10.62 13.50
CA PHE A 270 10.15 9.29 13.44
C PHE A 270 11.31 9.27 12.45
N SER A 271 12.50 8.99 12.97
CA SER A 271 13.75 9.07 12.23
C SER A 271 14.14 7.72 11.61
N ILE A 272 15.18 7.73 10.78
CA ILE A 272 15.80 6.50 10.26
C ILE A 272 16.36 5.65 11.41
N ASP A 273 16.82 6.30 12.49
CA ASP A 273 17.39 5.62 13.65
C ASP A 273 16.30 4.96 14.49
N ASP A 274 15.16 5.63 14.68
CA ASP A 274 14.00 5.04 15.36
C ASP A 274 13.47 3.82 14.59
N TYR A 275 13.43 3.91 13.26
CA TYR A 275 13.07 2.77 12.40
C TYR A 275 14.04 1.60 12.58
N TRP A 276 15.35 1.87 12.54
CA TRP A 276 16.36 0.84 12.69
C TRP A 276 16.30 0.19 14.07
N GLU A 277 16.16 0.96 15.14
CA GLU A 277 16.04 0.42 16.49
C GLU A 277 14.83 -0.50 16.64
N MET A 278 13.68 -0.11 16.07
CA MET A 278 12.49 -0.97 16.01
C MET A 278 12.78 -2.29 15.29
N CYS A 279 13.39 -2.24 14.10
CA CYS A 279 13.75 -3.44 13.33
C CYS A 279 14.78 -4.30 14.06
N ARG A 280 15.84 -3.69 14.59
CA ARG A 280 16.92 -4.36 15.33
C ARG A 280 16.37 -5.13 16.52
N MET A 281 15.48 -4.54 17.31
CA MET A 281 14.83 -5.23 18.44
C MET A 281 14.03 -6.46 17.99
N GLN A 282 13.28 -6.35 16.90
CA GLN A 282 12.54 -7.49 16.33
C GLN A 282 13.48 -8.57 15.79
N TYR A 283 14.58 -8.18 15.15
CA TYR A 283 15.57 -9.12 14.62
C TYR A 283 16.34 -9.84 15.73
N GLU A 284 16.70 -9.15 16.81
CA GLU A 284 17.36 -9.77 17.97
C GLU A 284 16.48 -10.83 18.64
N ASP A 285 15.17 -10.62 18.67
CA ASP A 285 14.21 -11.58 19.22
C ASP A 285 13.95 -12.75 18.25
N ALA A 286 13.77 -12.45 16.95
CA ALA A 286 13.30 -13.43 15.98
C ALA A 286 14.41 -14.20 15.23
N LEU A 287 15.61 -13.63 15.09
CA LEU A 287 16.66 -14.17 14.22
C LEU A 287 17.82 -14.77 15.05
N PRO A 288 18.02 -16.10 14.99
CA PRO A 288 19.11 -16.74 15.71
C PRO A 288 20.49 -16.21 15.27
N SER A 289 21.37 -15.95 16.23
CA SER A 289 22.73 -15.44 15.98
C SER A 289 22.76 -14.12 15.20
N PHE A 290 21.73 -13.28 15.35
CA PHE A 290 21.72 -11.93 14.78
C PHE A 290 22.96 -11.14 15.26
N THR A 291 23.71 -10.57 14.32
CA THR A 291 24.91 -9.79 14.60
C THR A 291 25.02 -8.64 13.61
N VAL A 292 25.07 -7.40 14.10
CA VAL A 292 25.33 -6.21 13.28
C VAL A 292 26.83 -6.13 12.98
N LEU A 293 27.17 -5.93 11.70
CA LEU A 293 28.54 -5.85 11.19
C LEU A 293 28.95 -4.45 10.78
N SER A 294 28.01 -3.60 10.36
CA SER A 294 28.27 -2.20 10.05
C SER A 294 28.43 -1.37 11.32
N ALA A 295 29.09 -0.23 11.20
CA ALA A 295 29.26 0.72 12.28
C ALA A 295 28.78 2.12 11.87
N ASP A 296 28.32 2.89 12.85
CA ASP A 296 28.00 4.30 12.68
C ASP A 296 29.26 5.19 12.58
N ALA A 297 29.07 6.51 12.60
CA ALA A 297 30.18 7.46 12.48
C ALA A 297 31.10 7.46 13.71
N GLU A 298 30.59 6.98 14.84
CA GLU A 298 31.28 6.86 16.12
C GLU A 298 32.02 5.51 16.26
N GLY A 299 31.77 4.57 15.34
CA GLY A 299 32.38 3.24 15.31
C GLY A 299 31.62 2.18 16.11
N GLU A 300 30.41 2.50 16.57
CA GLU A 300 29.52 1.58 17.29
C GLU A 300 28.62 0.81 16.29
N PRO A 301 28.14 -0.39 16.64
CA PRO A 301 27.24 -1.15 15.76
C PRO A 301 26.03 -0.32 15.32
N GLY A 302 25.91 -0.08 14.01
CA GLY A 302 24.98 0.93 13.52
C GLY A 302 25.02 1.12 12.02
N GLY A 303 24.43 2.22 11.55
CA GLY A 303 24.24 2.51 10.14
C GLY A 303 25.33 3.40 9.57
N GLU A 304 25.94 2.99 8.47
CA GLU A 304 26.88 3.82 7.71
C GLU A 304 26.13 4.74 6.73
N ALA A 305 26.75 5.85 6.35
CA ALA A 305 26.14 6.78 5.40
C ALA A 305 26.11 6.18 3.98
N GLY A 306 24.98 6.31 3.30
CA GLY A 306 24.85 5.97 1.88
C GLY A 306 23.64 6.60 1.23
N LYS A 307 23.11 5.98 0.16
CA LYS A 307 22.03 6.56 -0.63
C LYS A 307 21.05 5.52 -1.17
N ILE A 308 19.80 5.92 -1.36
CA ILE A 308 18.83 5.22 -2.21
C ILE A 308 18.39 6.21 -3.29
N GLY A 309 18.77 5.94 -4.54
CA GLY A 309 18.65 6.92 -5.61
C GLY A 309 19.43 8.21 -5.30
N ASP A 310 18.73 9.33 -5.31
CA ASP A 310 19.25 10.65 -4.94
C ASP A 310 19.13 10.97 -3.44
N ARG A 311 18.46 10.12 -2.65
CA ARG A 311 18.17 10.34 -1.23
C ARG A 311 19.32 9.85 -0.36
N GLN A 312 19.65 10.63 0.67
CA GLN A 312 20.53 10.18 1.74
C GLN A 312 19.86 9.03 2.51
N ALA A 313 20.65 8.02 2.86
CA ALA A 313 20.20 6.81 3.53
C ALA A 313 21.22 6.39 4.60
N LYS A 314 20.78 5.53 5.52
CA LYS A 314 21.68 4.72 6.36
C LYS A 314 21.70 3.29 5.86
N LEU A 315 22.87 2.68 5.82
CA LEU A 315 23.09 1.31 5.38
C LEU A 315 23.49 0.47 6.60
N TYR A 316 22.75 -0.61 6.82
CA TYR A 316 22.99 -1.55 7.90
C TYR A 316 23.40 -2.89 7.29
N THR A 317 24.53 -3.43 7.72
CA THR A 317 24.98 -4.76 7.33
C THR A 317 24.96 -5.66 8.55
N TYR A 318 24.32 -6.82 8.46
CA TYR A 318 24.21 -7.76 9.57
C TYR A 318 24.16 -9.21 9.08
N THR A 319 24.36 -10.16 9.98
CA THR A 319 24.23 -11.60 9.72
C THR A 319 23.24 -12.24 10.69
N TYR A 320 22.68 -13.37 10.28
CA TYR A 320 21.90 -14.26 11.14
C TYR A 320 21.97 -15.70 10.62
N ARG A 321 21.49 -16.66 11.42
CA ARG A 321 21.43 -18.08 11.06
C ARG A 321 20.00 -18.57 10.95
N MET A 322 19.70 -19.27 9.86
CA MET A 322 18.40 -19.88 9.63
C MET A 322 18.54 -21.12 8.74
N GLY A 323 17.82 -22.20 9.09
CA GLY A 323 17.83 -23.43 8.28
C GLY A 323 19.21 -24.07 8.10
N GLY A 324 20.14 -23.86 9.04
CA GLY A 324 21.52 -24.38 8.96
C GLY A 324 22.50 -23.51 8.14
N TYR A 325 22.04 -22.41 7.55
CA TYR A 325 22.85 -21.48 6.78
C TYR A 325 23.09 -20.17 7.54
N THR A 326 24.23 -19.53 7.27
CA THR A 326 24.46 -18.13 7.66
C THR A 326 24.07 -17.22 6.49
N TYR A 327 23.16 -16.30 6.76
CA TYR A 327 22.78 -15.25 5.83
C TYR A 327 23.49 -13.96 6.20
N LYS A 328 23.85 -13.19 5.20
CA LYS A 328 24.32 -11.82 5.33
C LYS A 328 23.34 -10.90 4.62
N VAL A 329 23.04 -9.77 5.24
CA VAL A 329 22.04 -8.82 4.79
C VAL A 329 22.65 -7.44 4.72
N ARG A 330 22.31 -6.67 3.68
CA ARG A 330 22.44 -5.22 3.66
C ARG A 330 21.07 -4.59 3.52
N GLN A 331 20.74 -3.71 4.45
CA GLN A 331 19.50 -2.96 4.49
C GLN A 331 19.80 -1.48 4.37
N ALA A 332 19.41 -0.85 3.27
CA ALA A 332 19.48 0.59 3.09
C ALA A 332 18.13 1.21 3.47
N VAL A 333 18.14 2.25 4.29
CA VAL A 333 16.94 2.91 4.82
C VAL A 333 17.00 4.41 4.54
N CYS A 334 15.96 4.97 3.94
CA CYS A 334 15.83 6.42 3.74
C CYS A 334 14.42 6.91 4.07
N THR A 335 14.26 8.22 4.23
CA THR A 335 12.94 8.85 4.33
C THR A 335 12.56 9.56 3.04
N TYR A 336 11.30 9.45 2.69
CA TYR A 336 10.71 10.21 1.60
C TYR A 336 9.25 10.54 1.90
N SER A 337 8.91 11.83 1.88
CA SER A 337 7.65 12.33 2.43
C SER A 337 7.50 11.93 3.91
N THR A 338 6.37 11.35 4.31
CA THR A 338 6.10 10.85 5.66
C THR A 338 6.47 9.38 5.85
N MET A 339 7.10 8.75 4.85
CA MET A 339 7.38 7.31 4.85
C MET A 339 8.88 7.04 5.05
N VAL A 340 9.16 5.87 5.62
CA VAL A 340 10.47 5.23 5.59
C VAL A 340 10.48 4.19 4.47
N TYR A 341 11.52 4.16 3.65
CA TYR A 341 11.69 3.18 2.59
C TYR A 341 12.95 2.38 2.80
N THR A 342 12.83 1.07 2.57
CA THR A 342 13.88 0.11 2.87
C THR A 342 14.16 -0.77 1.66
N VAL A 343 15.41 -0.82 1.22
CA VAL A 343 15.91 -1.81 0.26
C VAL A 343 16.70 -2.85 1.03
N THR A 344 16.24 -4.10 1.04
CA THR A 344 16.88 -5.19 1.79
C THR A 344 17.46 -6.22 0.81
N TYR A 345 18.77 -6.36 0.78
CA TYR A 345 19.47 -7.43 0.07
C TYR A 345 19.88 -8.53 1.04
N THR A 346 19.42 -9.76 0.80
CA THR A 346 19.75 -10.94 1.60
C THR A 346 20.40 -11.99 0.71
N ALA A 347 21.47 -12.61 1.17
CA ALA A 347 22.10 -13.76 0.50
C ALA A 347 22.80 -14.67 1.49
N LEU A 348 23.19 -15.86 1.05
CA LEU A 348 24.15 -16.67 1.80
C LEU A 348 25.45 -15.89 1.98
N GLU A 349 26.05 -15.98 3.18
CA GLU A 349 27.27 -15.22 3.52
C GLU A 349 28.40 -15.42 2.50
N THR A 350 28.57 -16.64 1.99
CA THR A 350 29.60 -17.00 1.00
C THR A 350 29.36 -16.42 -0.40
N HIS A 351 28.14 -15.98 -0.70
CA HIS A 351 27.74 -15.41 -1.99
C HIS A 351 27.34 -13.94 -1.88
N PHE A 352 27.37 -13.35 -0.69
CA PHE A 352 26.91 -12.00 -0.48
C PHE A 352 27.65 -10.99 -1.38
N ASP A 353 28.96 -11.11 -1.48
CA ASP A 353 29.76 -10.17 -2.27
C ASP A 353 29.62 -10.38 -3.79
N SER A 354 29.12 -11.53 -4.26
CA SER A 354 29.05 -11.83 -5.71
C SER A 354 28.01 -11.01 -6.45
N HIS A 355 27.02 -10.49 -5.74
CA HIS A 355 25.90 -9.74 -6.31
C HIS A 355 25.85 -8.28 -5.86
N LEU A 356 26.79 -7.81 -5.05
CA LEU A 356 26.79 -6.43 -4.54
C LEU A 356 26.78 -5.37 -5.63
N ALA A 357 27.49 -5.60 -6.75
CA ALA A 357 27.51 -4.66 -7.87
C ALA A 357 26.10 -4.48 -8.48
N ASP A 358 25.34 -5.55 -8.62
CA ASP A 358 23.95 -5.50 -9.08
C ASP A 358 23.07 -4.77 -8.07
N VAL A 359 23.21 -5.07 -6.79
CA VAL A 359 22.43 -4.44 -5.71
C VAL A 359 22.75 -2.95 -5.60
N ASP A 360 24.01 -2.55 -5.75
CA ASP A 360 24.43 -1.14 -5.79
C ASP A 360 23.79 -0.42 -6.97
N ALA A 361 23.76 -1.06 -8.13
CA ALA A 361 23.13 -0.51 -9.32
C ALA A 361 21.60 -0.37 -9.13
N MET A 362 20.94 -1.38 -8.54
CA MET A 362 19.50 -1.31 -8.21
C MET A 362 19.21 -0.15 -7.24
N GLN A 363 19.99 -0.04 -6.16
CA GLN A 363 19.85 1.00 -5.14
C GLN A 363 20.07 2.40 -5.73
N ALA A 364 21.06 2.56 -6.62
CA ALA A 364 21.32 3.82 -7.31
C ALA A 364 20.24 4.17 -8.36
N ALA A 365 19.60 3.16 -8.96
CA ALA A 365 18.56 3.33 -9.96
C ALA A 365 17.19 3.70 -9.37
N VAL A 366 17.00 3.63 -8.06
CA VAL A 366 15.73 4.00 -7.43
C VAL A 366 15.39 5.47 -7.74
N VAL A 367 14.18 5.70 -8.24
CA VAL A 367 13.67 7.06 -8.47
C VAL A 367 12.41 7.26 -7.66
N PHE A 368 12.44 8.19 -6.70
CA PHE A 368 11.22 8.60 -6.00
C PHE A 368 10.37 9.51 -6.90
N ARG A 369 9.06 9.27 -6.93
CA ARG A 369 8.09 10.06 -7.70
C ARG A 369 7.98 11.46 -7.11
N SER A 370 8.64 12.43 -7.72
CA SER A 370 8.71 13.85 -7.28
C SER A 370 7.43 14.34 -6.59
N PRO A 371 7.50 14.92 -5.38
CA PRO A 371 6.38 15.55 -4.74
C PRO A 371 6.31 16.99 -5.26
N PHE A 372 5.61 17.18 -6.38
CA PHE A 372 5.39 18.48 -7.04
C PHE A 372 6.63 19.12 -7.71
N LYS A 373 6.44 19.68 -8.91
CA LYS A 373 7.17 20.90 -9.31
C LYS A 373 6.32 22.08 -8.84
N LYS A 374 6.90 23.04 -8.13
CA LYS A 374 6.30 24.38 -7.99
C LYS A 374 6.18 24.97 -9.40
N GLY A 375 4.94 25.12 -9.86
CA GLY A 375 4.57 26.00 -10.98
C GLY A 375 3.81 27.18 -10.41
#